data_AF-A0A9E3BNK5-F1
#
_entry.id   AF-A0A9E3BNK5-F1
#
_cell.length_a   1.000
_cell.length_b   1.000
_cell.length_c   1.000
_cell.angle_alpha   90.00
_cell.angle_beta   90.00
_cell.angle_gamma   90.00
#
_symmetry.space_group_name_H-M   'P 1'
#
loop_
_entity.id
_entity.type
_entity.pdbx_description
1 polymer ?
#
loop_
_entity_poly.entity_id
_entity_poly.type
_entity_poly.pdbx_seq_one_letter_code
_entity_poly.pdbx_strand_id
1 'polypeptide(L)'
;RLFQDTPEPFDPAFGLSGMDDSHFFMRVKLSGAKLVWADEARVEEFIPASRAHTRWILKRAFRIGNGYVFCVRTLMPPHRWVVPRVAGALARIGYGTMMLPFAVFRGRAPTVSALRTICNGAGSLVALSGRLYEEYTVIHGR
;
A
#
# COMPACT_ATOMS: atom_id res chain seq x y z
N ARG A 1 -0.93 -1.49 -28.46
CA ARG A 1 0.28 -1.62 -27.60
C ARG A 1 -0.08 -1.00 -26.25
N LEU A 2 0.31 -1.55 -25.09
CA LEU A 2 -0.21 -1.14 -23.76
C LEU A 2 -0.41 0.37 -23.58
N PHE A 3 0.61 1.19 -23.84
CA PHE A 3 0.54 2.65 -23.70
C PHE A 3 -0.20 3.37 -24.84
N GLN A 4 -0.31 2.77 -26.02
CA GLN A 4 -1.15 3.29 -27.12
C GLN A 4 -2.64 3.10 -26.82
N ASP A 5 -2.97 2.00 -26.12
CA ASP A 5 -4.35 1.64 -25.77
C ASP A 5 -4.77 2.30 -24.43
N THR A 6 -3.85 3.04 -23.78
CA THR A 6 -4.06 3.72 -22.48
C THR A 6 -3.51 5.15 -22.55
N PRO A 7 -4.19 6.11 -23.23
CA PRO A 7 -3.67 7.46 -23.46
C PRO A 7 -3.44 8.26 -22.15
N GLU A 8 -4.15 7.92 -21.08
CA GLU A 8 -3.93 8.42 -19.72
C GLU A 8 -3.52 7.26 -18.79
N PRO A 9 -2.24 6.87 -18.77
CA PRO A 9 -1.79 5.73 -17.97
C PRO A 9 -1.84 6.03 -16.47
N PHE A 10 -1.60 7.26 -16.04
CA PHE A 10 -1.57 7.64 -14.64
C PHE A 10 -2.66 8.66 -14.32
N ASP A 11 -3.40 8.38 -13.25
CA ASP A 11 -4.47 9.24 -12.77
C ASP A 11 -3.89 10.29 -11.80
N PRO A 12 -4.03 11.61 -12.09
CA PRO A 12 -3.52 12.67 -11.24
C PRO A 12 -3.97 12.60 -9.77
N ALA A 13 -5.13 11.98 -9.50
CA ALA A 13 -5.64 11.79 -8.14
C ALA A 13 -4.68 10.96 -7.26
N PHE A 14 -3.77 10.18 -7.86
CA PHE A 14 -2.82 9.34 -7.14
C PHE A 14 -1.41 9.96 -7.03
N GLY A 15 -1.14 11.08 -7.70
CA GLY A 15 0.21 11.64 -7.85
C GLY A 15 0.93 11.97 -6.54
N LEU A 16 0.19 12.32 -5.48
CA LEU A 16 0.78 12.63 -4.17
C LEU A 16 0.78 11.44 -3.19
N SER A 17 0.13 10.34 -3.55
CA SER A 17 -0.05 9.17 -2.68
C SER A 17 1.01 8.08 -2.88
N GLY A 18 1.68 8.07 -4.03
CA GLY A 18 2.60 7.00 -4.43
C GLY A 18 1.91 5.66 -4.73
N MET A 19 0.68 5.73 -5.22
CA MET A 19 -0.15 4.57 -5.57
C MET A 19 -0.60 4.58 -7.03
N ASP A 20 -0.10 5.53 -7.81
CA ASP A 20 -0.30 5.68 -9.25
C ASP A 20 0.11 4.42 -10.01
N ASP A 21 1.30 3.87 -9.73
CA ASP A 21 1.77 2.62 -10.32
C ASP A 21 0.83 1.45 -10.01
N SER A 22 0.46 1.32 -8.73
CA SER A 22 -0.44 0.26 -8.29
C SER A 22 -1.81 0.36 -8.97
N HIS A 23 -2.37 1.57 -9.06
CA HIS A 23 -3.63 1.82 -9.73
C HIS A 23 -3.55 1.48 -11.22
N PHE A 24 -2.48 1.90 -11.90
CA PHE A 24 -2.24 1.58 -13.31
C PHE A 24 -2.18 0.06 -13.53
N PHE A 25 -1.32 -0.65 -12.81
CA PHE A 25 -1.16 -2.09 -13.00
C PHE A 25 -2.41 -2.90 -12.59
N MET A 26 -3.18 -2.43 -11.61
CA MET A 26 -4.47 -3.02 -11.29
C MET A 26 -5.46 -2.86 -12.45
N ARG A 27 -5.53 -1.67 -13.07
CA ARG A 27 -6.38 -1.42 -14.25
C ARG A 27 -5.96 -2.28 -15.45
N VAL A 28 -4.66 -2.35 -15.71
CA VAL A 28 -4.07 -3.21 -16.77
C VAL A 28 -4.38 -4.69 -16.52
N LYS A 29 -4.31 -5.15 -15.26
CA LYS A 29 -4.69 -6.52 -14.92
C LYS A 29 -6.18 -6.78 -15.16
N LEU A 30 -7.04 -5.81 -14.81
CA LEU A 30 -8.50 -5.91 -14.99
C LEU A 30 -8.92 -5.87 -16.47
N SER A 31 -8.12 -5.27 -17.36
CA SER A 31 -8.36 -5.31 -18.81
C SER A 31 -7.95 -6.64 -19.48
N GLY A 32 -7.52 -7.63 -18.69
CA GLY A 32 -7.15 -8.96 -19.17
C GLY A 32 -5.69 -9.10 -19.62
N ALA A 33 -4.87 -8.06 -19.42
CA ALA A 33 -3.45 -8.15 -19.74
C ALA A 33 -2.71 -9.16 -18.85
N LYS A 34 -1.66 -9.75 -19.41
CA LYS A 34 -0.74 -10.62 -18.69
C LYS A 34 0.40 -9.77 -18.13
N LEU A 35 0.50 -9.72 -16.80
CA LEU A 35 1.66 -9.19 -16.11
C LEU A 35 2.69 -10.31 -15.99
N VAL A 36 3.88 -10.09 -16.54
CA VAL A 36 5.02 -11.03 -16.49
C VAL A 36 6.17 -10.37 -15.75
N TRP A 37 6.99 -11.19 -15.09
CA TRP A 37 8.24 -10.75 -14.48
C TRP A 37 9.39 -11.40 -15.25
N ALA A 38 10.56 -10.76 -15.22
CA ALA A 38 11.78 -11.27 -15.83
C ALA A 38 12.85 -11.44 -14.76
N ASP A 39 13.37 -12.65 -14.61
CA ASP A 39 14.41 -12.98 -13.63
C ASP A 39 15.73 -12.24 -13.91
N GLU A 40 16.00 -11.99 -15.19
CA GLU A 40 17.20 -11.27 -15.65
C GLU A 40 17.11 -9.75 -15.45
N ALA A 41 15.93 -9.21 -15.12
CA ALA A 41 15.74 -7.78 -14.93
C ALA A 41 16.30 -7.33 -13.56
N ARG A 42 17.55 -6.86 -13.56
CA ARG A 42 18.21 -6.30 -12.37
C ARG A 42 17.76 -4.86 -12.13
N VAL A 43 17.33 -4.55 -10.91
CA VAL A 43 16.93 -3.20 -10.47
C VAL A 43 17.67 -2.89 -9.18
N GLU A 44 18.34 -1.75 -9.13
CA GLU A 44 19.01 -1.22 -7.94
C GLU A 44 18.29 0.04 -7.46
N GLU A 45 17.90 0.09 -6.19
CA GLU A 45 17.25 1.25 -5.58
C GLU A 45 18.02 1.67 -4.32
N PHE A 46 18.40 2.95 -4.25
CA PHE A 46 18.99 3.52 -3.05
C PHE A 46 17.90 3.92 -2.04
N ILE A 47 17.97 3.37 -0.82
CA ILE A 47 17.07 3.75 0.28
C ILE A 47 17.80 4.71 1.22
N PRO A 48 17.44 6.01 1.25
CA PRO A 48 18.09 6.97 2.14
C PRO A 48 17.80 6.68 3.61
N ALA A 49 18.69 7.11 4.50
CA ALA A 49 18.54 6.93 5.95
C ALA A 49 17.21 7.51 6.51
N SER A 50 16.70 8.58 5.89
CA SER A 50 15.40 9.19 6.19
C SER A 50 14.19 8.29 5.89
N ARG A 51 14.39 7.21 5.12
CA ARG A 51 13.38 6.16 4.85
C ARG A 51 13.70 4.84 5.56
N ALA A 52 14.93 4.67 6.06
CA ALA A 52 15.39 3.43 6.70
C ALA A 52 15.20 3.42 8.24
N HIS A 53 14.05 3.90 8.74
CA HIS A 53 13.77 3.93 10.18
C HIS A 53 12.33 3.49 10.52
N THR A 54 12.11 3.02 11.76
CA THR A 54 10.82 2.45 12.20
C THR A 54 9.63 3.37 11.93
N ARG A 55 9.73 4.65 12.29
CA ARG A 55 8.65 5.62 12.05
C ARG A 55 8.26 5.71 10.57
N TRP A 56 9.22 5.61 9.64
CA TRP A 56 8.92 5.64 8.21
C TRP A 56 8.27 4.33 7.76
N ILE A 57 8.79 3.18 8.22
CA ILE A 57 8.23 1.85 7.91
C ILE A 57 6.75 1.78 8.32
N LEU A 58 6.41 2.25 9.52
CA LEU A 58 5.04 2.24 10.02
C LEU A 58 4.12 3.19 9.22
N LYS A 59 4.60 4.40 8.90
CA LYS A 59 3.88 5.34 8.03
C LYS A 59 3.64 4.75 6.63
N ARG A 60 4.67 4.15 6.01
CA ARG A 60 4.55 3.49 4.71
C ARG A 60 3.54 2.35 4.75
N ALA A 61 3.54 1.55 5.80
CA ALA A 61 2.56 0.46 5.94
C ALA A 61 1.12 0.98 5.99
N PHE A 62 0.87 2.04 6.76
CA PHE A 62 -0.41 2.74 6.78
C PHE A 62 -0.80 3.25 5.39
N ARG A 63 0.12 3.95 4.72
CA ARG A 63 -0.10 4.47 3.35
C ARG A 63 -0.47 3.36 2.38
N ILE A 64 0.28 2.26 2.35
CA ILE A 64 -0.01 1.12 1.47
C ILE A 64 -1.42 0.57 1.73
N GLY A 65 -1.81 0.43 3.00
CA GLY A 65 -3.13 -0.05 3.37
C GLY A 65 -4.25 0.90 2.91
N ASN A 66 -4.04 2.20 3.10
CA ASN A 66 -4.97 3.25 2.68
C ASN A 66 -5.11 3.34 1.15
N GLY A 67 -3.97 3.45 0.49
CA GLY A 67 -3.84 3.58 -0.95
C GLY A 67 -4.44 2.40 -1.73
N TYR A 68 -4.22 1.17 -1.26
CA TYR A 68 -4.78 -0.01 -1.90
C TYR A 68 -6.32 0.02 -1.87
N VAL A 69 -6.93 0.39 -0.74
CA VAL A 69 -8.40 0.48 -0.63
C VAL A 69 -8.94 1.57 -1.56
N PHE A 70 -8.23 2.69 -1.69
CA PHE A 70 -8.57 3.73 -2.64
C PHE A 70 -8.52 3.23 -4.10
N CYS A 71 -7.49 2.46 -4.47
CA CYS A 71 -7.39 1.85 -5.81
C CYS A 71 -8.56 0.90 -6.12
N VAL A 72 -8.93 -0.01 -5.20
CA VAL A 72 -10.08 -0.90 -5.47
C VAL A 72 -11.41 -0.15 -5.46
N ARG A 73 -11.52 0.93 -4.69
CA ARG A 73 -12.71 1.79 -4.67
C ARG A 73 -12.94 2.49 -6.01
N THR A 74 -11.88 2.96 -6.68
CA THR A 74 -11.99 3.61 -8.00
C THR A 74 -12.22 2.60 -9.11
N LEU A 75 -11.72 1.36 -8.96
CA LEU A 75 -11.76 0.35 -10.03
C LEU A 75 -12.92 -0.65 -9.94
N MET A 76 -13.60 -0.77 -8.80
CA MET A 76 -14.60 -1.82 -8.57
C MET A 76 -15.84 -1.30 -7.83
N PRO A 77 -17.03 -1.86 -8.09
CA PRO A 77 -18.23 -1.52 -7.34
C PRO A 77 -18.14 -1.94 -5.87
N PRO A 78 -18.77 -1.21 -4.92
CA PRO A 78 -18.62 -1.41 -3.48
C PRO A 78 -18.80 -2.85 -2.99
N HIS A 79 -19.78 -3.58 -3.53
CA HIS A 79 -20.09 -4.95 -3.11
C HIS A 79 -18.95 -5.95 -3.36
N ARG A 80 -18.00 -5.65 -4.26
CA ARG A 80 -16.86 -6.53 -4.56
C ARG A 80 -15.67 -6.34 -3.62
N TRP A 81 -15.57 -5.19 -2.94
CA TRP A 81 -14.36 -4.86 -2.19
C TRP A 81 -14.62 -4.46 -0.72
N VAL A 82 -15.79 -3.91 -0.36
CA VAL A 82 -16.01 -3.38 1.00
C VAL A 82 -15.82 -4.46 2.07
N VAL A 83 -16.61 -5.54 2.01
CA VAL A 83 -16.55 -6.63 3.00
C VAL A 83 -15.16 -7.27 3.08
N PRO A 84 -14.53 -7.75 1.99
CA PRO A 84 -13.22 -8.40 2.09
C PRO A 84 -12.13 -7.45 2.58
N ARG A 85 -12.20 -6.15 2.28
CA ARG A 85 -11.20 -5.18 2.74
C ARG A 85 -11.39 -4.82 4.20
N VAL A 86 -12.63 -4.63 4.66
CA VAL A 86 -12.94 -4.40 6.07
C VAL A 86 -12.54 -5.62 6.91
N ALA A 87 -13.00 -6.81 6.52
CA ALA A 87 -12.67 -8.05 7.22
C ALA A 87 -11.16 -8.29 7.27
N GLY A 88 -10.46 -8.13 6.15
CA GLY A 88 -9.01 -8.27 6.10
C GLY A 88 -8.27 -7.20 6.92
N ALA A 89 -8.77 -5.98 7.00
CA ALA A 89 -8.18 -4.92 7.82
C ALA A 89 -8.33 -5.22 9.31
N LEU A 90 -9.53 -5.63 9.75
CA LEU A 90 -9.79 -6.06 11.13
C LEU A 90 -8.95 -7.28 11.50
N ALA A 91 -8.84 -8.28 10.61
CA ALA A 91 -7.99 -9.45 10.83
C ALA A 91 -6.51 -9.08 11.03
N ARG A 92 -5.97 -8.17 10.21
CA ARG A 92 -4.59 -7.68 10.36
C ARG A 92 -4.37 -6.94 11.69
N ILE A 93 -5.31 -6.09 12.09
CA ILE A 93 -5.25 -5.37 13.37
C ILE A 93 -5.31 -6.36 14.53
N GLY A 94 -6.24 -7.31 14.50
CA GLY A 94 -6.41 -8.34 15.52
C GLY A 94 -5.15 -9.21 15.65
N TYR A 95 -4.66 -9.75 14.52
CA TYR A 95 -3.46 -10.57 14.48
C TYR A 95 -2.22 -9.80 14.99
N GLY A 96 -2.00 -8.58 14.48
CA GLY A 96 -0.86 -7.78 14.90
C GLY A 96 -0.91 -7.43 16.39
N THR A 97 -2.08 -7.09 16.92
CA THR A 97 -2.29 -6.82 18.35
C THR A 97 -2.04 -8.07 19.20
N MET A 98 -2.57 -9.22 18.78
CA MET A 98 -2.37 -10.50 19.45
C MET A 98 -0.90 -10.91 19.50
N MET A 99 -0.14 -10.66 18.43
CA MET A 99 1.28 -10.99 18.36
C MET A 99 2.19 -9.99 19.08
N LEU A 100 1.72 -8.77 19.36
CA LEU A 100 2.55 -7.70 19.88
C LEU A 100 3.24 -8.04 21.22
N PRO A 101 2.56 -8.60 22.24
CA PRO A 101 3.22 -8.96 23.50
C PRO A 101 4.38 -9.93 23.28
N PHE A 102 4.15 -10.97 22.48
CA PHE A 102 5.16 -11.96 22.15
C PHE A 102 6.30 -11.40 21.30
N ALA A 103 5.98 -10.50 20.37
CA ALA A 103 6.95 -9.85 19.51
C ALA A 103 7.92 -8.95 20.29
N VAL A 104 7.42 -8.25 21.32
CA VAL A 104 8.25 -7.42 22.21
C VAL A 104 9.31 -8.27 22.92
N PHE A 105 8.95 -9.46 23.41
CA PHE A 105 9.91 -10.38 24.04
C PHE A 105 10.98 -10.91 23.07
N ARG A 106 10.67 -11.01 21.76
CA ARG A 106 11.62 -11.43 20.72
C ARG A 106 12.46 -10.30 20.13
N GLY A 107 12.22 -9.05 20.54
CA GLY A 107 13.03 -7.90 20.16
C GLY A 107 12.46 -7.04 19.03
N ARG A 108 13.32 -6.21 18.44
CA ARG A 108 12.91 -5.07 17.59
C ARG A 108 12.22 -5.47 16.29
N ALA A 109 12.80 -6.38 15.51
CA ALA A 109 12.28 -6.71 14.18
C ALA A 109 10.87 -7.35 14.23
N PRO A 110 10.58 -8.34 15.08
CA PRO A 110 9.22 -8.86 15.27
C PRO A 110 8.24 -7.79 15.73
N THR A 111 8.65 -6.93 16.67
CA THR A 111 7.81 -5.83 17.18
C THR A 111 7.41 -4.88 16.06
N VAL A 112 8.38 -4.45 15.24
CA VAL A 112 8.12 -3.57 14.09
C VAL A 112 7.23 -4.28 13.07
N SER A 113 7.38 -5.58 12.85
CA SER A 113 6.52 -6.35 11.94
C SER A 113 5.06 -6.41 12.42
N ALA A 114 4.83 -6.63 13.72
CA ALA A 114 3.50 -6.61 14.32
C ALA A 114 2.84 -5.23 14.19
N LEU A 115 3.57 -4.17 14.57
CA LEU A 115 3.12 -2.78 14.41
C LEU A 115 2.84 -2.42 12.94
N ARG A 116 3.70 -2.85 12.02
CA ARG A 116 3.52 -2.65 10.57
C ARG A 116 2.21 -3.25 10.09
N THR A 117 1.86 -4.44 10.58
CA THR A 117 0.62 -5.14 10.24
C THR A 117 -0.61 -4.40 10.76
N ILE A 118 -0.54 -3.89 12.00
CA ILE A 118 -1.60 -3.05 12.59
C ILE A 118 -1.76 -1.75 11.78
N CYS A 119 -0.67 -1.03 11.52
CA CYS A 119 -0.68 0.23 10.77
C CYS A 119 -1.28 0.04 9.37
N ASN A 120 -0.95 -1.05 8.68
CA ASN A 120 -1.54 -1.37 7.38
C ASN A 120 -3.05 -1.55 7.45
N GLY A 121 -3.55 -2.35 8.41
CA GLY A 121 -4.99 -2.52 8.63
C GLY A 121 -5.69 -1.21 8.97
N ALA A 122 -5.10 -0.39 9.85
CA ALA A 122 -5.63 0.93 10.19
C ALA A 122 -5.72 1.84 8.97
N GLY A 123 -4.69 1.86 8.11
CA GLY A 123 -4.71 2.60 6.85
C GLY A 123 -5.86 2.20 5.94
N SER A 124 -6.08 0.89 5.78
CA SER A 124 -7.20 0.36 5.01
C SER A 124 -8.58 0.78 5.56
N LEU A 125 -8.75 0.82 6.88
CA LEU A 125 -10.01 1.30 7.48
C LEU A 125 -10.20 2.81 7.28
N VAL A 126 -9.14 3.62 7.44
CA VAL A 126 -9.22 5.07 7.22
C VAL A 126 -9.62 5.40 5.78
N ALA A 127 -9.19 4.61 4.80
CA ALA A 127 -9.58 4.82 3.40
C ALA A 127 -11.09 4.70 3.14
N LEU A 128 -11.85 4.03 4.02
CA LEU A 128 -13.31 3.96 3.93
C LEU A 128 -13.94 5.36 4.08
N SER A 129 -13.29 6.27 4.82
CA SER A 129 -13.71 7.67 4.94
C SER A 129 -13.49 8.50 3.66
N GLY A 130 -12.85 7.91 2.63
CA GLY A 130 -12.53 8.60 1.37
C GLY A 130 -11.29 9.48 1.42
N ARG A 131 -10.55 9.49 2.52
CA ARG A 131 -9.28 10.22 2.63
C ARG A 131 -8.13 9.39 2.10
N LEU A 132 -7.51 9.87 1.02
CA LEU A 132 -6.25 9.34 0.50
C LEU A 132 -5.09 9.97 1.28
N TYR A 133 -4.15 9.15 1.73
CA TYR A 133 -2.94 9.63 2.40
C TYR A 133 -1.94 10.17 1.38
N GLU A 134 -1.60 11.45 1.50
CA GLU A 134 -0.63 12.13 0.63
C GLU A 134 0.76 12.12 1.29
N GLU A 135 1.68 11.29 0.77
CA GLU A 135 3.07 11.22 1.26
C GLU A 135 3.96 12.31 0.65
N TYR A 136 3.78 12.61 -0.64
CA TYR A 136 4.72 13.45 -1.38
C TYR A 136 4.46 14.96 -1.25
N THR A 137 3.69 15.37 -0.25
CA THR A 137 3.67 16.76 0.21
C THR A 137 4.99 17.15 0.90
N VAL A 138 5.78 16.17 1.35
CA VAL A 138 7.10 16.38 1.98
C VAL A 138 8.18 15.66 1.17
N ILE A 139 9.13 16.42 0.62
CA ILE A 139 10.27 15.87 -0.14
C ILE A 139 11.29 15.26 0.85
N HIS A 140 11.58 13.97 0.69
CA HIS A 140 12.59 13.27 1.48
C HIS A 140 13.91 13.17 0.70
N GLY A 141 15.01 13.66 1.27
CA GLY A 141 16.36 13.51 0.71
C GLY A 141 17.00 14.78 0.13
N ARG A 142 17.08 15.85 0.93
CA ARG A 142 18.19 16.80 0.76
C ARG A 142 19.43 16.24 1.44
#